data_AF-A0A167SCA3-F1
#
_entry.id   AF-A0A167SCA3-F1
#
_cell.length_a   1.000
_cell.length_b   1.000
_cell.length_c   1.000
_cell.angle_alpha   90.00
_cell.angle_beta   90.00
_cell.angle_gamma   90.00
#
_symmetry.space_group_name_H-M   'P 1'
#
loop_
_entity.id
_entity.type
_entity.pdbx_description
1 polymer ?
#
loop_
_entity_poly.entity_id
_entity_poly.type
_entity_poly.pdbx_seq_one_letter_code
_entity_poly.pdbx_strand_id
1 'polypeptide(L)'
;MSIPAYHESLPYIDEEPSVEVLAAARALIDAEIASSSSSSSSASPPSHPPPSFTSTMTIELDRVASQTPLQPLDLSRYEAQDPLPTSSAPAASLRGPLERAQVSAAYLAARNQNLRLLDRGGRNAWLLVNYHAETELRTLEAELAAARREVDLVNAARRARQDEVAAEMRGLEEGWRARVGRVLETEIAVEELRQQIRDELRNQNPPRE
;
A
#
# COMPACT_ATOMS: atom_id res chain seq x y z
N MET A 1 -31.11 -6.17 -7.35
CA MET A 1 -31.10 -6.35 -5.89
C MET A 1 -29.68 -6.75 -5.51
N SER A 2 -28.98 -5.95 -4.69
CA SER A 2 -27.66 -6.31 -4.19
C SER A 2 -27.83 -7.48 -3.22
N ILE A 3 -27.27 -8.64 -3.57
CA ILE A 3 -27.20 -9.77 -2.64
C ILE A 3 -26.31 -9.29 -1.48
N PRO A 4 -26.77 -9.35 -0.22
CA PRO A 4 -25.89 -9.08 0.91
C PRO A 4 -24.75 -10.08 0.84
N ALA A 5 -23.54 -9.58 0.57
CA ALA A 5 -22.35 -10.39 0.59
C ALA A 5 -22.03 -10.72 2.04
N TYR A 6 -22.46 -11.90 2.48
CA TYR A 6 -22.03 -12.47 3.75
C TYR A 6 -20.60 -12.98 3.56
N HIS A 7 -19.63 -12.08 3.72
CA HIS A 7 -18.23 -12.43 3.84
C HIS A 7 -17.98 -12.90 5.28
N GLU A 8 -18.48 -14.08 5.63
CA GLU A 8 -18.13 -14.71 6.90
C GLU A 8 -16.79 -15.41 6.74
N SER A 9 -15.71 -14.62 6.66
CA SER A 9 -14.38 -15.13 7.00
C SER A 9 -14.22 -14.99 8.51
N LEU A 10 -13.79 -16.06 9.17
CA LEU A 10 -13.64 -16.10 10.62
C LEU A 10 -12.17 -16.35 10.99
N PRO A 11 -11.26 -15.37 10.82
CA PRO A 11 -9.82 -15.61 10.96
C PRO A 11 -9.35 -16.11 12.35
N TYR A 12 -10.17 -15.96 13.39
CA TYR A 12 -9.86 -16.47 14.73
C TYR A 12 -10.43 -17.86 15.00
N ILE A 13 -11.35 -18.36 14.16
CA ILE A 13 -11.92 -19.71 14.22
C ILE A 13 -11.32 -20.61 13.15
N ASP A 14 -11.24 -20.10 11.91
CA ASP A 14 -10.78 -20.84 10.74
C ASP A 14 -9.26 -21.11 10.84
N GLU A 15 -8.86 -22.31 10.45
CA GLU A 15 -7.44 -22.66 10.34
C GLU A 15 -6.77 -21.88 9.20
N GLU A 16 -5.50 -21.51 9.39
CA GLU A 16 -4.76 -20.82 8.34
C GLU A 16 -4.59 -21.74 7.12
N PRO A 17 -5.06 -21.34 5.94
CA PRO A 17 -5.03 -22.19 4.76
C PRO A 17 -3.59 -22.47 4.33
N SER A 18 -3.32 -23.71 3.90
CA SER A 18 -2.01 -24.07 3.36
C SER A 18 -1.71 -23.30 2.08
N VAL A 19 -0.42 -23.18 1.73
CA VAL A 19 0.04 -22.49 0.51
C VAL A 19 -0.60 -23.10 -0.75
N GLU A 20 -0.82 -24.41 -0.77
CA GLU A 20 -1.47 -25.12 -1.87
C GLU A 20 -2.94 -24.73 -2.03
N VAL A 21 -3.68 -24.66 -0.91
CA VAL A 21 -5.08 -24.24 -0.88
C VAL A 21 -5.21 -22.79 -1.34
N LEU A 22 -4.30 -21.91 -0.90
CA LEU A 22 -4.24 -20.52 -1.35
C LEU A 22 -3.96 -20.41 -2.85
N ALA A 23 -3.04 -21.22 -3.39
CA ALA A 23 -2.76 -21.23 -4.82
C ALA A 23 -3.96 -21.72 -5.64
N ALA A 24 -4.65 -22.77 -5.18
CA ALA A 24 -5.87 -23.26 -5.80
C ALA A 24 -7.00 -22.22 -5.76
N ALA A 25 -7.21 -21.57 -4.61
CA ALA A 25 -8.20 -20.50 -4.47
C ALA A 25 -7.91 -19.31 -5.42
N ARG A 26 -6.63 -18.90 -5.53
CA ARG A 26 -6.21 -17.87 -6.49
C ARG A 26 -6.48 -18.28 -7.93
N ALA A 27 -6.16 -19.51 -8.31
CA ALA A 27 -6.43 -20.00 -9.66
C ALA A 27 -7.93 -20.00 -10.01
N LEU A 28 -8.81 -20.32 -9.05
CA LEU A 28 -10.26 -20.23 -9.24
C LEU A 28 -10.72 -18.77 -9.39
N ILE A 29 -10.18 -17.85 -8.59
CA ILE A 29 -10.45 -16.41 -8.71
C ILE A 29 -10.02 -15.91 -10.09
N ASP A 30 -8.82 -16.26 -10.55
CA ASP A 30 -8.30 -15.86 -11.86
C ASP A 30 -9.14 -16.43 -13.02
N ALA A 31 -9.61 -17.68 -12.89
CA ALA A 31 -10.50 -18.29 -13.87
C ALA A 31 -11.86 -17.58 -13.93
N GLU A 32 -12.41 -17.16 -12.80
CA GLU A 32 -13.68 -16.42 -12.74
C GLU A 32 -13.53 -14.96 -13.24
N ILE A 33 -12.39 -14.32 -12.95
CA ILE A 33 -12.05 -13.03 -13.53
C ILE A 33 -11.94 -13.14 -15.06
N ALA A 34 -11.37 -14.24 -15.58
CA ALA A 34 -11.25 -14.48 -17.00
C ALA A 34 -12.60 -14.83 -17.68
N SER A 35 -13.50 -15.50 -16.96
CA SER A 35 -14.84 -15.86 -17.45
C SER A 35 -15.81 -14.68 -17.41
N SER A 36 -15.68 -13.81 -16.41
CA SER A 36 -16.46 -12.59 -16.27
C SER A 36 -15.97 -11.52 -17.26
N SER A 37 -16.68 -11.39 -18.38
CA SER A 37 -16.54 -10.26 -19.32
C SER A 37 -16.99 -8.92 -18.72
N SER A 38 -17.56 -8.92 -17.51
CA SER A 38 -17.90 -7.71 -16.81
C SER A 38 -16.64 -7.10 -16.21
N SER A 39 -16.05 -6.19 -16.97
CA SER A 39 -15.35 -5.05 -16.38
C SER A 39 -16.40 -4.18 -15.66
N SER A 40 -16.98 -4.71 -14.58
CA SER A 40 -17.61 -3.89 -13.55
C SER A 40 -16.49 -3.12 -12.85
N SER A 41 -15.90 -2.19 -13.61
CA SER A 41 -15.05 -1.10 -13.16
C SER A 41 -15.91 -0.09 -12.39
N SER A 42 -16.76 -0.56 -11.49
CA SER A 42 -17.37 0.27 -10.48
C SER A 42 -16.25 0.60 -9.49
N ALA A 43 -15.62 1.75 -9.71
CA ALA A 43 -14.64 2.44 -8.86
C ALA A 43 -13.24 2.64 -9.44
N SER A 44 -13.05 2.71 -10.77
CA SER A 44 -12.05 3.69 -11.20
C SER A 44 -12.65 5.06 -10.86
N PRO A 45 -12.02 5.90 -10.01
CA PRO A 45 -12.45 7.28 -9.89
C PRO A 45 -12.56 7.87 -11.29
N PRO A 46 -13.50 8.80 -11.55
CA PRO A 46 -13.61 9.42 -12.86
C PRO A 46 -12.21 9.86 -13.26
N SER A 47 -11.70 9.31 -14.37
CA SER A 47 -10.35 9.59 -14.88
C SER A 47 -10.13 11.08 -14.73
N HIS A 48 -9.24 11.46 -13.80
CA HIS A 48 -9.01 12.87 -13.54
C HIS A 48 -8.63 13.49 -14.89
N PRO A 49 -9.20 14.66 -15.24
CA PRO A 49 -8.81 15.32 -16.47
C PRO A 49 -7.29 15.41 -16.46
N PRO A 50 -6.62 15.09 -17.60
CA PRO A 50 -5.17 15.11 -17.65
C PRO A 50 -4.69 16.48 -17.15
N PRO A 51 -3.66 16.52 -16.30
CA PRO A 51 -3.18 17.77 -15.74
C PRO A 51 -2.86 18.75 -16.87
N SER A 52 -3.47 19.94 -16.80
CA SER A 52 -3.17 21.01 -17.74
C SER A 52 -1.87 21.67 -17.30
N PHE A 53 -0.80 21.42 -18.05
CA PHE A 53 0.50 22.02 -17.81
C PHE A 53 0.66 23.29 -18.64
N THR A 54 1.33 24.29 -18.07
CA THR A 54 1.78 25.45 -18.82
C THR A 54 2.80 25.02 -19.89
N SER A 55 2.91 25.75 -21.00
CA SER A 55 3.85 25.45 -22.09
C SER A 55 5.30 25.22 -21.62
N THR A 56 5.77 25.93 -20.59
CA THR A 56 7.11 25.71 -20.02
C THR A 56 7.24 24.34 -19.33
N MET A 57 6.18 23.90 -18.62
CA MET A 57 6.17 22.60 -17.95
C MET A 57 6.09 21.45 -18.96
N THR A 58 5.34 21.60 -20.05
CA THR A 58 5.29 20.57 -21.10
C THR A 58 6.67 20.36 -21.74
N ILE A 59 7.40 21.45 -22.01
CA ILE A 59 8.77 21.39 -22.55
C ILE A 59 9.71 20.63 -21.60
N GLU A 60 9.64 20.88 -20.29
CA GLU A 60 10.45 20.17 -19.30
C GLU A 60 10.07 18.70 -19.17
N LEU A 61 8.76 18.38 -19.24
CA LEU A 61 8.29 17.00 -19.24
C LEU A 61 8.78 16.24 -20.47
N ASP A 62 8.76 16.86 -21.65
CA ASP A 62 9.29 16.27 -22.89
C ASP A 62 10.82 16.07 -22.83
N ARG A 63 11.55 17.00 -22.20
CA ARG A 63 12.98 16.86 -21.92
C ARG A 63 13.27 15.68 -20.99
N VAL A 64 12.50 15.54 -19.90
CA VAL A 64 12.63 14.42 -18.96
C VAL A 64 12.27 13.10 -19.63
N ALA A 65 11.20 13.05 -20.43
CA ALA A 65 10.79 11.87 -21.17
C ALA A 65 11.84 11.42 -22.19
N SER A 66 12.53 12.38 -22.82
CA SER A 66 13.68 12.13 -23.71
C SER A 66 15.00 11.86 -22.98
N GLN A 67 14.99 11.75 -21.63
CA GLN A 67 16.15 11.48 -20.78
C GLN A 67 17.32 12.45 -21.01
N THR A 68 17.05 13.66 -21.52
CA THR A 68 18.08 14.66 -21.76
C THR A 68 18.41 15.36 -20.44
N PRO A 69 19.67 15.34 -19.95
CA PRO A 69 20.01 15.98 -18.68
C PRO A 69 19.86 17.51 -18.78
N LEU A 70 19.49 18.14 -17.67
CA LEU A 70 19.40 19.61 -17.59
C LEU A 70 20.81 20.19 -17.73
N GLN A 71 20.97 21.22 -18.58
CA GLN A 71 22.24 21.92 -18.66
C GLN A 71 22.53 22.57 -17.30
N PRO A 72 23.69 22.31 -16.67
CA PRO A 72 24.03 22.94 -15.40
C PRO A 72 24.05 24.46 -15.58
N LEU A 73 23.54 25.17 -14.58
CA LEU A 73 23.62 26.62 -14.56
C LEU A 73 25.09 27.03 -14.57
N ASP A 74 25.46 27.90 -15.52
CA ASP A 74 26.82 28.43 -15.58
C ASP A 74 27.08 29.36 -14.38
N LEU A 75 27.95 28.89 -13.48
CA LEU A 75 28.35 29.63 -12.28
C LEU A 75 29.66 30.41 -12.47
N SER A 76 30.30 30.33 -13.65
CA SER A 76 31.57 31.02 -13.93
C SER A 76 31.50 32.53 -13.69
N ARG A 77 30.31 33.12 -13.82
CA ARG A 77 30.04 34.53 -13.51
C ARG A 77 30.33 34.91 -12.05
N TYR A 78 30.24 33.97 -11.12
CA TYR A 78 30.42 34.17 -9.67
C TYR A 78 31.75 33.61 -9.15
N GLU A 79 32.56 33.03 -10.03
CA GLU A 79 33.91 32.54 -9.70
C GLU A 79 34.89 33.72 -9.55
N ALA A 80 36.12 33.42 -9.13
CA ALA A 80 37.14 34.44 -8.90
C ALA A 80 37.36 35.29 -10.16
N GLN A 81 37.45 36.61 -9.99
CA GLN A 81 37.67 37.53 -11.11
C GLN A 81 39.03 37.27 -11.76
N ASP A 82 39.06 37.19 -13.08
CA ASP A 82 40.31 37.16 -13.85
C ASP A 82 41.17 38.40 -13.55
N PRO A 83 42.51 38.27 -13.56
CA PRO A 83 43.40 39.42 -13.42
C PRO A 83 43.10 40.45 -14.51
N LEU A 84 43.13 41.74 -14.14
CA LEU A 84 42.93 42.83 -15.10
C LEU A 84 43.96 42.72 -16.23
N PRO A 85 43.56 43.00 -17.49
CA PRO A 85 44.50 43.05 -18.59
C PRO A 85 45.56 44.14 -18.33
N THR A 86 46.75 43.95 -18.88
CA THR A 86 47.91 44.83 -18.66
C THR A 86 47.60 46.29 -18.99
N SER A 87 48.35 47.23 -18.39
CA SER A 87 48.10 48.68 -18.47
C SER A 87 48.02 49.28 -19.88
N SER A 88 48.35 48.54 -20.95
CA SER A 88 48.25 49.00 -22.35
C SER A 88 47.03 48.44 -23.10
N ALA A 89 46.09 47.77 -22.43
CA ALA A 89 44.90 47.22 -23.07
C ALA A 89 43.90 48.32 -23.48
N PRO A 90 43.16 48.15 -24.60
CA PRO A 90 42.18 49.12 -25.05
C PRO A 90 41.02 49.24 -24.04
N ALA A 91 40.48 50.45 -23.83
CA ALA A 91 39.42 50.70 -22.85
C ALA A 91 38.18 49.79 -23.01
N ALA A 92 37.88 49.35 -24.23
CA ALA A 92 36.80 48.39 -24.50
C ALA A 92 37.00 47.02 -23.84
N SER A 93 38.26 46.58 -23.64
CA SER A 93 38.60 45.30 -23.00
C SER A 93 38.44 45.30 -21.47
N LEU A 94 38.33 46.49 -20.86
CA LEU A 94 38.14 46.65 -19.41
C LEU A 94 36.67 46.60 -18.97
N ARG A 95 35.72 46.77 -19.91
CA ARG A 95 34.29 46.86 -19.58
C ARG A 95 33.73 45.58 -18.97
N GLY A 96 34.01 44.43 -19.59
CA GLY A 96 33.53 43.13 -19.10
C GLY A 96 34.04 42.77 -17.69
N PRO A 97 35.36 42.88 -17.42
CA PRO A 97 35.90 42.70 -16.07
C PRO A 97 35.31 43.67 -15.03
N LEU A 98 35.12 44.94 -15.39
CA LEU A 98 34.52 45.95 -14.51
C LEU A 98 33.06 45.61 -14.15
N GLU A 99 32.25 45.23 -15.14
CA GLU A 99 30.85 44.84 -14.93
C GLU A 99 30.76 43.61 -14.01
N ARG A 100 31.59 42.57 -14.25
CA ARG A 100 31.68 41.41 -13.35
C ARG A 100 32.11 41.81 -11.94
N ALA A 101 33.07 42.73 -11.82
CA ALA A 101 33.55 43.19 -10.54
C ALA A 101 32.46 43.91 -9.73
N GLN A 102 31.72 44.81 -10.38
CA GLN A 102 30.60 45.52 -9.76
C GLN A 102 29.50 44.56 -9.29
N VAL A 103 29.15 43.56 -10.11
CA VAL A 103 28.15 42.54 -9.73
C VAL A 103 28.61 41.73 -8.51
N SER A 104 29.87 41.29 -8.49
CA SER A 104 30.40 40.53 -7.36
C SER A 104 30.45 41.37 -6.07
N ALA A 105 30.81 42.66 -6.17
CA ALA A 105 30.82 43.58 -5.04
C ALA A 105 29.41 43.79 -4.46
N ALA A 106 28.40 43.96 -5.32
CA ALA A 106 27.01 44.06 -4.91
C ALA A 106 26.52 42.77 -4.22
N TYR A 107 26.85 41.59 -4.76
CA TYR A 107 26.49 40.31 -4.17
C TYR A 107 27.15 40.11 -2.79
N LEU A 108 28.44 40.43 -2.66
CA LEU A 108 29.15 40.36 -1.38
C LEU A 108 28.59 41.35 -0.35
N ALA A 109 28.17 42.54 -0.78
CA ALA A 109 27.48 43.49 0.10
C ALA A 109 26.16 42.91 0.61
N ALA A 110 25.33 42.36 -0.27
CA ALA A 110 24.07 41.69 0.10
C ALA A 110 24.31 40.47 0.99
N ARG A 111 25.32 39.64 0.70
CA ARG A 111 25.70 38.50 1.51
C ARG A 111 26.12 38.92 2.92
N ASN A 112 26.93 39.96 3.06
CA ASN A 112 27.31 40.49 4.37
C ASN A 112 26.09 41.00 5.14
N GLN A 113 25.14 41.66 4.49
CA GLN A 113 23.88 42.05 5.12
C GLN A 113 23.08 40.84 5.60
N ASN A 114 22.94 39.81 4.76
CA ASN A 114 22.24 38.57 5.11
C ASN A 114 22.91 37.82 6.27
N LEU A 115 24.24 37.72 6.27
CA LEU A 115 25.01 37.13 7.37
C LEU A 115 24.81 37.91 8.66
N ARG A 116 24.79 39.25 8.61
CA ARG A 116 24.48 40.09 9.78
C ARG A 116 23.04 39.90 10.29
N LEU A 117 22.09 39.53 9.44
CA LEU A 117 20.73 39.19 9.87
C LEU A 117 20.70 37.78 10.47
N LEU A 118 21.42 36.84 9.87
CA LEU A 118 21.55 35.46 10.36
C LEU A 118 22.27 35.41 11.71
N ASP A 119 23.32 36.19 11.92
CA ASP A 119 24.04 36.26 13.20
C ASP A 119 23.13 36.82 14.32
N ARG A 120 22.24 37.76 13.97
CA ARG A 120 21.31 38.37 14.94
C ARG A 120 20.13 37.48 15.28
N GLY A 121 19.53 36.82 14.29
CA GLY A 121 18.24 36.14 14.43
C GLY A 121 18.24 34.64 14.13
N GLY A 122 19.29 34.12 13.50
CA GLY A 122 19.34 32.75 12.98
C GLY A 122 19.21 31.70 14.08
N ARG A 123 19.89 31.87 15.21
CA ARG A 123 19.78 30.95 16.35
C ARG A 123 18.35 30.86 16.88
N ASN A 124 17.68 32.00 17.04
CA ASN A 124 16.32 32.04 17.58
C ASN A 124 15.30 31.49 16.57
N ALA A 125 15.46 31.83 15.28
CA ALA A 125 14.63 31.29 14.21
C ALA A 125 14.76 29.76 14.12
N TRP A 126 15.98 29.23 14.22
CA TRP A 126 16.21 27.78 14.19
C TRP A 126 15.57 27.07 15.38
N LEU A 127 15.66 27.62 16.59
CA LEU A 127 15.00 27.07 17.77
C LEU A 127 13.47 27.06 17.64
N LEU A 128 12.89 28.13 17.08
CA LEU A 128 11.45 28.19 16.84
C LEU A 128 10.99 27.12 15.83
N VAL A 129 11.73 26.97 14.73
CA VAL A 129 11.45 25.93 13.72
C VAL A 129 11.56 24.54 14.34
N ASN A 130 12.59 24.31 15.15
CA ASN A 130 12.75 23.04 15.85
C ASN A 130 11.58 22.78 16.82
N TYR A 131 11.13 23.77 17.58
CA TYR A 131 9.95 23.66 18.44
C TYR A 131 8.68 23.29 17.67
N HIS A 132 8.45 23.91 16.51
CA HIS A 132 7.31 23.56 15.66
C HIS A 132 7.41 22.13 15.14
N ALA A 133 8.58 21.72 14.64
CA ALA A 133 8.81 20.36 14.16
C ALA A 133 8.62 19.31 15.26
N GLU A 134 9.07 19.58 16.49
CA GLU A 134 8.83 18.71 17.64
C GLU A 134 7.33 18.63 18.00
N THR A 135 6.61 19.74 17.86
CA THR A 135 5.17 19.77 18.14
C THR A 135 4.41 18.93 17.12
N GLU A 136 4.71 19.09 15.83
CA GLU A 136 4.14 18.28 14.74
C GLU A 136 4.48 16.79 14.89
N LEU A 137 5.71 16.47 15.30
CA LEU A 137 6.11 15.10 15.58
C LEU A 137 5.25 14.50 16.71
N ARG A 138 5.11 15.22 17.83
CA ARG A 138 4.29 14.77 18.97
C ARG A 138 2.82 14.57 18.60
N THR A 139 2.25 15.43 17.76
CA THR A 139 0.86 15.26 17.30
C THR A 139 0.71 14.01 16.44
N LEU A 140 1.62 13.80 15.48
CA LEU A 140 1.60 12.61 14.62
C LEU A 140 1.80 11.31 15.41
N GLU A 141 2.70 11.32 16.40
CA GLU A 141 2.90 10.17 17.30
C GLU A 141 1.65 9.87 18.13
N ALA A 142 0.94 10.90 18.61
CA ALA A 142 -0.30 10.74 19.35
C ALA A 142 -1.43 10.19 18.47
N GLU A 143 -1.57 10.69 17.25
CA GLU A 143 -2.54 10.20 16.27
C GLU A 143 -2.28 8.74 15.90
N LEU A 144 -1.02 8.39 15.65
CA LEU A 144 -0.61 7.01 15.37
C LEU A 144 -0.92 6.10 16.56
N ALA A 145 -0.63 6.52 17.78
CA ALA A 145 -0.95 5.76 18.98
C ALA A 145 -2.47 5.60 19.18
N ALA A 146 -3.27 6.62 18.86
CA ALA A 146 -4.73 6.54 18.89
C ALA A 146 -5.27 5.54 17.85
N ALA A 147 -4.80 5.64 16.60
CA ALA A 147 -5.21 4.73 15.53
C ALA A 147 -4.84 3.28 15.83
N ARG A 148 -3.65 3.02 16.39
CA ARG A 148 -3.25 1.68 16.83
C ARG A 148 -4.19 1.12 17.90
N ARG A 149 -4.54 1.94 18.91
CA ARG A 149 -5.51 1.53 19.95
C ARG A 149 -6.88 1.22 19.34
N GLU A 150 -7.35 2.00 18.39
CA GLU A 150 -8.62 1.74 17.71
C GLU A 150 -8.59 0.40 16.96
N VAL A 151 -7.52 0.13 16.21
CA VAL A 151 -7.30 -1.16 15.54
C VAL A 151 -7.30 -2.31 16.55
N ASP A 152 -6.61 -2.16 17.68
CA ASP A 152 -6.54 -3.18 18.73
C ASP A 152 -7.92 -3.44 19.36
N LEU A 153 -8.71 -2.39 19.63
CA LEU A 153 -10.06 -2.50 20.15
C LEU A 153 -11.00 -3.21 19.17
N VAL A 154 -10.93 -2.86 17.88
CA VAL A 154 -11.72 -3.52 16.83
C VAL A 154 -11.35 -5.00 16.71
N ASN A 155 -10.05 -5.32 16.72
CA ASN A 155 -9.57 -6.70 16.67
C ASN A 155 -9.97 -7.50 17.92
N ALA A 156 -9.88 -6.90 19.10
CA ALA A 156 -10.33 -7.52 20.35
C ALA A 156 -11.83 -7.79 20.36
N ALA A 157 -12.64 -6.82 19.91
CA ALA A 157 -14.09 -6.99 19.77
C ALA A 157 -14.45 -8.08 18.74
N ARG A 158 -13.74 -8.11 17.60
CA ARG A 158 -13.90 -9.16 16.58
C ARG A 158 -13.56 -10.55 17.14
N ARG A 159 -12.43 -10.67 17.84
CA ARG A 159 -12.02 -11.92 18.48
C ARG A 159 -13.05 -12.38 19.51
N ALA A 160 -13.50 -11.51 20.42
CA ALA A 160 -14.49 -11.87 21.43
C ALA A 160 -15.79 -12.41 20.81
N ARG A 161 -16.28 -11.77 19.74
CA ARG A 161 -17.48 -12.22 19.02
C ARG A 161 -17.29 -13.57 18.33
N GLN A 162 -16.11 -13.82 17.78
CA GLN A 162 -15.81 -15.12 17.17
C GLN A 162 -15.65 -16.20 18.24
N ASP A 163 -14.93 -15.94 19.33
CA ASP A 163 -14.74 -16.89 20.41
C ASP A 163 -16.07 -17.30 21.08
N GLU A 164 -17.06 -16.40 21.17
CA GLU A 164 -18.41 -16.69 21.67
C GLU A 164 -19.14 -17.73 20.80
N VAL A 165 -19.03 -17.62 19.48
CA VAL A 165 -19.71 -18.50 18.50
C VAL A 165 -18.89 -19.76 18.20
N ALA A 166 -17.58 -19.75 18.47
CA ALA A 166 -16.67 -20.86 18.16
C ALA A 166 -17.08 -22.19 18.80
N ALA A 167 -17.57 -22.15 20.05
CA ALA A 167 -18.02 -23.36 20.74
C ALA A 167 -19.30 -23.94 20.13
N GLU A 168 -20.25 -23.08 19.76
CA GLU A 168 -21.49 -23.49 19.09
C GLU A 168 -21.19 -24.10 17.72
N MET A 169 -20.32 -23.46 16.93
CA MET A 169 -19.93 -23.95 15.61
C MET A 169 -19.30 -25.35 15.69
N ARG A 170 -18.36 -25.57 16.62
CA ARG A 170 -17.78 -26.90 16.85
C ARG A 170 -18.83 -27.94 17.26
N GLY A 171 -19.74 -27.58 18.16
CA GLY A 171 -20.82 -28.47 18.59
C GLY A 171 -21.79 -28.84 17.45
N LEU A 172 -22.11 -27.89 16.58
CA LEU A 172 -22.92 -28.13 15.38
C LEU A 172 -22.21 -29.05 14.38
N GLU A 173 -20.91 -28.85 14.19
CA GLU A 173 -20.09 -29.63 13.27
C GLU A 173 -19.91 -31.08 13.76
N GLU A 174 -19.56 -31.28 15.03
CA GLU A 174 -19.50 -32.60 15.66
C GLU A 174 -20.86 -33.30 15.66
N GLY A 175 -21.93 -32.57 16.02
CA GLY A 175 -23.29 -33.09 16.00
C GLY A 175 -23.73 -33.50 14.60
N TRP A 176 -23.33 -32.75 13.56
CA TRP A 176 -23.56 -33.11 12.17
C TRP A 176 -22.79 -34.38 11.79
N ARG A 177 -21.47 -34.45 12.06
CA ARG A 177 -20.65 -35.65 11.79
C ARG A 177 -21.21 -36.90 12.46
N ALA A 178 -21.60 -36.80 13.74
CA ALA A 178 -22.19 -37.91 14.48
C ALA A 178 -23.54 -38.35 13.92
N ARG A 179 -24.39 -37.41 13.49
CA ARG A 179 -25.68 -37.74 12.85
C ARG A 179 -25.48 -38.43 11.50
N VAL A 180 -24.58 -37.91 10.65
CA VAL A 180 -24.26 -38.53 9.36
C VAL A 180 -23.65 -39.93 9.56
N GLY A 181 -22.73 -40.07 10.51
CA GLY A 181 -22.15 -41.36 10.88
C GLY A 181 -23.20 -42.39 11.29
N ARG A 182 -24.14 -42.01 12.17
CA ARG A 182 -25.24 -42.89 12.58
C ARG A 182 -26.14 -43.31 11.41
N VAL A 183 -26.45 -42.38 10.49
CA VAL A 183 -27.25 -42.73 9.30
C VAL A 183 -26.51 -43.77 8.45
N LEU A 184 -25.21 -43.57 8.22
CA LEU A 184 -24.39 -44.54 7.46
C LEU A 184 -24.30 -45.89 8.17
N GLU A 185 -24.09 -45.92 9.49
CA GLU A 185 -24.08 -47.16 10.29
C GLU A 185 -25.41 -47.90 10.18
N THR A 186 -26.55 -47.18 10.23
CA THR A 186 -27.86 -47.81 10.07
C THR A 186 -28.09 -48.36 8.66
N GLU A 187 -27.65 -47.66 7.62
CA GLU A 187 -27.75 -48.15 6.23
C GLU A 187 -26.88 -49.41 6.04
N ILE A 188 -25.67 -49.44 6.59
CA ILE A 188 -24.79 -50.62 6.55
C ILE A 188 -25.46 -51.80 7.27
N ALA A 189 -25.98 -51.60 8.49
CA ALA A 189 -26.64 -52.65 9.24
C ALA A 189 -27.90 -53.19 8.51
N VAL A 190 -28.64 -52.32 7.81
CA VAL A 190 -29.78 -52.73 6.98
C VAL A 190 -29.32 -53.58 5.78
N GLU A 191 -28.23 -53.21 5.11
CA GLU A 191 -27.69 -54.00 4.01
C GLU A 191 -27.09 -55.34 4.47
N GLU A 192 -26.40 -55.38 5.60
CA GLU A 192 -25.92 -56.64 6.21
C GLU A 192 -27.09 -57.56 6.56
N LEU A 193 -28.16 -57.03 7.16
CA LEU A 193 -29.37 -57.80 7.46
C LEU A 193 -30.04 -58.33 6.18
N ARG A 194 -30.09 -57.51 5.11
CA ARG A 194 -30.61 -57.95 3.80
C ARG A 194 -29.78 -59.08 3.19
N GLN A 195 -28.46 -59.04 3.33
CA GLN A 195 -27.58 -60.12 2.89
C GLN A 195 -27.81 -61.41 3.68
N GLN A 196 -27.89 -61.32 5.01
CA GLN A 196 -28.18 -62.47 5.87
C GLN A 196 -29.53 -63.13 5.51
N ILE A 197 -30.58 -62.33 5.31
CA ILE A 197 -31.90 -62.85 4.88
C ILE A 197 -31.79 -63.56 3.52
N ARG A 198 -31.05 -62.98 2.57
CA ARG A 198 -30.85 -63.60 1.24
C ARG A 198 -30.10 -64.92 1.35
N ASP A 199 -29.08 -65.00 2.20
CA ASP A 199 -28.29 -66.22 2.42
C ASP A 199 -29.11 -67.31 3.13
N GLU A 200 -29.93 -66.94 4.13
CA GLU A 200 -30.86 -67.88 4.76
C GLU A 200 -31.90 -68.42 3.77
N LEU A 201 -32.51 -67.56 2.94
CA LEU A 201 -33.44 -67.98 1.90
C LEU A 201 -32.78 -68.91 0.87
N ARG A 202 -31.50 -68.69 0.56
CA ARG A 202 -30.72 -69.59 -0.31
C ARG A 202 -30.48 -70.95 0.35
N ASN A 203 -30.21 -70.97 1.65
CA ASN A 203 -29.97 -72.20 2.40
C ASN A 203 -31.26 -73.02 2.62
N GLN A 204 -32.41 -72.36 2.77
CA GLN A 204 -33.72 -73.03 2.89
C GLN A 204 -34.23 -73.60 1.56
N ASN A 205 -33.72 -73.11 0.43
CA ASN A 205 -34.14 -73.52 -0.90
C ASN A 205 -32.92 -74.02 -1.70
N PRO A 206 -32.33 -75.18 -1.33
CA PRO A 206 -31.21 -75.72 -2.08
C PRO A 206 -31.66 -76.01 -3.53
N PRO A 207 -30.80 -75.77 -4.53
CA PRO A 207 -31.12 -76.12 -5.91
C PRO A 207 -31.44 -77.62 -5.97
N ARG A 208 -32.63 -77.96 -6.45
CA ARG A 208 -32.98 -79.35 -6.77
C ARG A 208 -32.07 -79.78 -7.93
N GLU A 209 -31.31 -80.85 -7.71
CA GLU A 209 -30.62 -81.61 -8.76
C GLU A 209 -31.58 -82.07 -9.86
#